data_AF-A0A8S4SM34-F1
#
_entry.id   AF-A0A8S4SM34-F1
#
_cell.length_a   1.000
_cell.length_b   1.000
_cell.length_c   1.000
_cell.angle_alpha   90.00
_cell.angle_beta   90.00
_cell.angle_gamma   90.00
#
_symmetry.space_group_name_H-M   'P 1'
#
loop_
_entity.id
_entity.type
_entity.pdbx_description
1 polymer ?
#
loop_
_entity_poly.entity_id
_entity_poly.type
_entity_poly.pdbx_seq_one_letter_code
_entity_poly.pdbx_strand_id
1 'polypeptide(L)'
;MSKALQEILGRNWSLFSKINRLSRRQARYAIAVITGHFGTGSMLLKMGIIDDPTCMACNEDVESTEHLLCECDGLARKRLDLLGVAYPQPEDYFQNKIFNQTLRVDF
;
A
#
# COMPACT_ATOMS: atom_id res chain seq x y z
N MET A 1 28.11 14.53 -1.37
CA MET A 1 26.67 14.47 -0.97
C MET A 1 26.54 15.07 0.43
N SER A 2 25.54 15.91 0.68
CA SER A 2 25.38 16.60 1.97
C SER A 2 25.00 15.62 3.10
N LYS A 3 25.44 15.90 4.34
CA LYS A 3 25.10 15.13 5.55
C LYS A 3 23.58 14.95 5.74
N ALA A 4 22.79 15.93 5.34
CA ALA A 4 21.32 15.88 5.38
C ALA A 4 20.74 14.79 4.45
N LEU A 5 21.33 14.59 3.27
CA LEU A 5 20.94 13.51 2.36
C LEU A 5 21.31 12.13 2.95
N GLN A 6 22.42 12.04 3.67
CA GLN A 6 22.81 10.81 4.38
C GLN A 6 21.91 10.51 5.58
N GLU A 7 21.38 11.51 6.29
CA GLU A 7 20.43 11.29 7.40
C GLU A 7 19.02 10.93 6.93
N ILE A 8 18.55 11.54 5.83
CA ILE A 8 17.25 11.21 5.23
C ILE A 8 17.27 9.83 4.58
N LEU A 9 18.35 9.49 3.86
CA LEU A 9 18.52 8.18 3.20
C LEU A 9 19.07 7.09 4.14
N GLY A 10 19.69 7.47 5.25
CA GLY A 10 20.32 6.58 6.22
C GLY A 10 19.34 5.79 7.09
N ARG A 11 18.05 6.12 7.06
CA ARG A 11 17.05 5.41 7.89
C ARG A 11 16.71 4.01 7.40
N ASN A 12 16.94 3.68 6.12
CA ASN A 12 16.96 2.29 5.65
C ASN A 12 17.47 2.20 4.19
N TRP A 13 18.79 2.25 3.98
CA TRP A 13 19.39 2.17 2.63
C TRP A 13 18.95 0.91 1.86
N SER A 14 18.68 -0.18 2.57
CA SER A 14 18.19 -1.42 1.98
C SER A 14 16.78 -1.27 1.39
N LEU A 15 15.88 -0.53 2.07
CA LEU A 15 14.54 -0.23 1.58
C LEU A 15 14.60 0.73 0.38
N PHE A 16 15.42 1.79 0.48
CA PHE A 16 15.64 2.71 -0.63
C PHE A 16 16.15 1.99 -1.88
N SER A 17 17.16 1.14 -1.73
CA SER A 17 17.72 0.34 -2.83
C SER A 17 16.69 -0.62 -3.43
N LYS A 18 15.80 -1.20 -2.62
CA LYS A 18 14.71 -2.06 -3.09
C LYS A 18 13.65 -1.26 -3.87
N ILE A 19 13.20 -0.12 -3.34
CA ILE A 19 12.22 0.74 -4.02
C ILE A 19 12.78 1.28 -5.34
N ASN A 20 14.06 1.65 -5.40
CA ASN A 20 14.68 2.20 -6.60
C ASN A 20 14.78 1.18 -7.76
N ARG A 21 14.65 -0.12 -7.48
CA ARG A 21 14.61 -1.19 -8.50
C ARG A 21 13.21 -1.47 -9.01
N LEU A 22 12.17 -0.90 -8.39
CA LEU A 22 10.79 -1.08 -8.81
C LEU A 22 10.48 -0.24 -10.05
N SER A 23 9.59 -0.74 -10.91
CA SER A 23 8.99 0.10 -11.95
C SER A 23 8.23 1.28 -11.32
N ARG A 24 8.02 2.36 -12.08
CA ARG A 24 7.26 3.54 -11.61
C ARG A 24 5.90 3.18 -11.01
N ARG A 25 5.22 2.19 -11.59
CA ARG A 25 3.93 1.69 -11.10
C ARG A 25 4.08 0.98 -9.75
N GLN A 26 5.05 0.09 -9.63
CA GLN A 26 5.32 -0.65 -8.38
C GLN A 26 5.80 0.27 -7.25
N ALA A 27 6.68 1.23 -7.54
CA ALA A 27 7.14 2.22 -6.56
C ALA A 27 5.98 3.06 -6.03
N ARG A 28 5.06 3.49 -6.91
CA ARG A 28 3.84 4.21 -6.51
C ARG A 28 2.99 3.38 -5.55
N TYR A 29 2.76 2.10 -5.84
CA TYR A 29 2.01 1.24 -4.94
C TYR A 29 2.72 1.00 -3.62
N ALA A 30 4.03 0.72 -3.63
CA ALA A 30 4.79 0.53 -2.41
C ALA A 30 4.73 1.77 -1.50
N ILE A 31 4.92 2.96 -2.08
CA ILE A 31 4.80 4.24 -1.36
C ILE A 31 3.36 4.45 -0.86
N ALA A 32 2.36 4.16 -1.68
CA ALA A 32 0.95 4.30 -1.30
C ALA A 32 0.60 3.39 -0.11
N VAL A 33 1.05 2.13 -0.11
CA VAL A 33 0.85 1.21 1.02
C VAL A 33 1.58 1.73 2.27
N ILE A 34 2.86 2.11 2.15
CA ILE A 34 3.66 2.57 3.30
C ILE A 34 3.08 3.84 3.92
N THR A 35 2.58 4.77 3.09
CA THR A 35 2.08 6.06 3.56
C THR A 35 0.56 6.05 3.79
N GLY A 36 -0.15 4.99 3.40
CA GLY A 36 -1.62 4.96 3.38
C GLY A 36 -2.28 5.87 2.35
N HIS A 37 -1.52 6.46 1.42
CA HIS A 37 -2.04 7.43 0.44
C HIS A 37 -2.33 6.76 -0.91
N PHE A 38 -3.57 6.34 -1.11
CA PHE A 38 -4.09 5.82 -2.37
C PHE A 38 -5.04 6.84 -3.02
N GLY A 39 -5.08 6.86 -4.35
CA GLY A 39 -6.17 7.51 -5.08
C GLY A 39 -7.38 6.59 -5.06
N THR A 40 -8.17 6.67 -3.98
CA THR A 40 -9.36 5.83 -3.77
C THR A 40 -10.61 6.49 -4.32
N GLY A 41 -11.65 5.70 -4.61
CA GLY A 41 -12.98 6.21 -4.96
C GLY A 41 -13.49 7.28 -3.99
N SER A 42 -13.32 7.07 -2.67
CA SER A 42 -13.67 8.07 -1.65
C SER A 42 -12.89 9.39 -1.77
N MET A 43 -11.62 9.38 -2.18
CA MET A 43 -10.84 10.58 -2.45
C MET A 43 -11.31 11.26 -3.73
N LEU A 44 -11.55 10.49 -4.79
CA LEU A 44 -12.00 10.98 -6.09
C LEU A 44 -13.39 11.60 -6.03
N LEU A 45 -14.30 11.03 -5.23
CA LEU A 45 -15.62 11.59 -4.95
C LEU A 45 -15.50 12.95 -4.26
N LYS A 46 -14.64 13.06 -3.23
CA LYS A 46 -14.37 14.35 -2.55
C LYS A 46 -13.81 15.42 -3.48
N MET A 47 -13.08 15.01 -4.52
CA MET A 47 -12.55 15.91 -5.55
C MET A 47 -13.56 16.25 -6.65
N GLY A 48 -14.77 15.65 -6.64
CA GLY A 48 -15.78 15.83 -7.69
C GLY A 48 -15.39 15.23 -9.04
N ILE A 49 -14.51 14.21 -9.04
CA ILE A 49 -14.04 13.54 -10.27
C ILE A 49 -14.96 12.38 -10.66
N ILE A 50 -15.57 11.73 -9.68
CA ILE A 50 -16.52 10.62 -9.85
C ILE A 50 -17.74 10.86 -8.98
N ASP A 51 -18.86 10.23 -9.34
CA ASP A 51 -20.12 10.30 -8.58
C ASP A 51 -20.39 9.04 -7.73
N ASP A 52 -19.73 7.93 -8.07
CA ASP A 52 -19.89 6.64 -7.39
C ASP A 52 -18.53 6.11 -6.90
N PRO A 53 -18.29 6.07 -5.59
CA PRO A 53 -17.04 5.59 -5.03
C PRO A 53 -17.05 4.07 -4.77
N THR A 54 -18.04 3.32 -5.26
CA THR A 54 -18.15 1.88 -5.02
C THR A 54 -16.88 1.14 -5.46
N CYS A 55 -16.39 0.26 -4.60
CA CYS A 55 -15.18 -0.51 -4.85
C CYS A 55 -15.40 -1.50 -5.98
N MET A 56 -14.60 -1.40 -7.04
CA MET A 56 -14.70 -2.32 -8.20
C MET A 56 -14.26 -3.76 -7.89
N ALA A 57 -13.65 -4.00 -6.72
CA ALA A 57 -13.19 -5.33 -6.33
C ALA A 57 -14.30 -6.16 -5.68
N CYS A 58 -15.08 -5.59 -4.75
CA CYS A 58 -16.22 -6.27 -4.13
C CYS A 58 -17.58 -5.86 -4.72
N ASN A 59 -17.68 -4.67 -5.31
CA ASN A 59 -18.92 -4.03 -5.76
C ASN A 59 -19.98 -3.82 -4.66
N GLU A 60 -19.55 -3.75 -3.40
CA GLU A 60 -20.45 -3.69 -2.24
C GLU A 60 -20.23 -2.41 -1.41
N ASP A 61 -18.97 -2.08 -1.11
CA ASP A 61 -18.62 -0.98 -0.21
C ASP A 61 -17.96 0.20 -0.91
N VAL A 62 -17.87 1.33 -0.21
CA VAL A 62 -17.11 2.51 -0.63
C VAL A 62 -15.61 2.19 -0.67
N GLU A 63 -14.96 2.50 -1.80
CA GLU A 63 -13.52 2.34 -1.94
C GLU A 63 -12.77 3.35 -1.06
N SER A 64 -12.13 2.85 -0.01
CA SER A 64 -11.23 3.59 0.88
C SER A 64 -9.90 2.84 1.05
N THR A 65 -8.87 3.49 1.59
CA THR A 65 -7.58 2.82 1.83
C THR A 65 -7.75 1.66 2.80
N GLU A 66 -8.48 1.90 3.89
CA GLU A 66 -8.79 0.88 4.91
C GLU A 66 -9.60 -0.25 4.32
N HIS A 67 -10.61 0.05 3.50
CA HIS A 67 -11.38 -0.97 2.81
C HIS A 67 -10.47 -1.85 1.92
N LEU A 68 -9.66 -1.24 1.04
CA LEU A 68 -8.79 -2.00 0.12
C LEU A 68 -7.73 -2.83 0.86
N LEU A 69 -7.16 -2.30 1.94
CA LEU A 69 -6.05 -2.94 2.65
C LEU A 69 -6.49 -3.91 3.75
N CYS A 70 -7.64 -3.69 4.38
CA CYS A 70 -8.00 -4.42 5.61
C CYS A 70 -9.30 -5.22 5.43
N GLU A 71 -10.30 -4.72 4.71
CA GLU A 71 -11.68 -5.20 4.83
C GLU A 71 -12.20 -5.88 3.56
N CYS A 72 -11.80 -5.43 2.37
CA CYS A 72 -12.42 -5.81 1.11
C CYS A 72 -12.33 -7.31 0.82
N ASP A 73 -13.48 -8.00 0.77
CA ASP A 73 -13.55 -9.44 0.49
C ASP A 73 -13.03 -9.80 -0.90
N GLY A 74 -13.31 -8.95 -1.90
CA GLY A 74 -12.78 -9.10 -3.26
C GLY A 74 -11.24 -9.08 -3.34
N LEU A 75 -10.57 -8.61 -2.29
CA LEU A 75 -9.11 -8.57 -2.17
C LEU A 75 -8.55 -9.50 -1.10
N ALA A 76 -9.39 -10.19 -0.32
CA ALA A 76 -8.98 -11.04 0.81
C ALA A 76 -7.97 -12.12 0.38
N ARG A 77 -8.22 -12.82 -0.73
CA ARG A 77 -7.28 -13.82 -1.27
C ARG A 77 -5.94 -13.19 -1.66
N LYS A 78 -5.95 -12.03 -2.33
CA LYS A 78 -4.71 -11.35 -2.74
C LYS A 78 -3.90 -10.90 -1.53
N ARG A 79 -4.56 -10.42 -0.48
CA ARG A 79 -3.89 -10.07 0.78
C ARG A 79 -3.33 -11.31 1.46
N LEU A 80 -4.04 -12.42 1.50
CA LEU A 80 -3.49 -13.67 2.03
C LEU A 80 -2.23 -14.09 1.27
N ASP A 81 -2.27 -14.05 -0.06
CA ASP A 81 -1.15 -14.47 -0.91
C ASP A 81 0.06 -13.54 -0.78
N LEU A 82 -0.16 -12.22 -0.63
CA LEU A 82 0.90 -11.22 -0.56
C LEU A 82 1.39 -10.91 0.86
N LEU A 83 0.51 -10.95 1.84
CA LEU A 83 0.74 -10.46 3.22
C LEU A 83 0.74 -11.59 4.24
N GLY A 84 0.31 -12.80 3.86
CA GLY A 84 0.11 -13.92 4.78
C GLY A 84 -1.12 -13.78 5.68
N VAL A 85 -1.90 -12.70 5.51
CA VAL A 85 -3.09 -12.39 6.30
C VAL A 85 -4.17 -11.79 5.41
N ALA A 86 -5.38 -12.34 5.47
CA ALA A 86 -6.49 -11.92 4.63
C ALA A 86 -7.16 -10.61 5.08
N TYR A 87 -7.19 -10.35 6.40
CA TYR A 87 -7.83 -9.19 7.02
C TYR A 87 -6.91 -8.57 8.08
N PRO A 88 -5.80 -7.93 7.66
CA PRO A 88 -4.91 -7.24 8.58
C PRO A 88 -5.61 -6.04 9.24
N GLN A 89 -5.14 -5.65 10.41
CA GLN A 89 -5.52 -4.37 11.01
C GLN A 89 -4.55 -3.27 10.55
N PRO A 90 -4.97 -2.00 10.51
CA PRO A 90 -4.10 -0.89 10.13
C PRO A 90 -2.74 -0.89 10.88
N GLU A 91 -2.74 -1.24 12.16
CA GLU A 91 -1.54 -1.30 13.02
C GLU A 91 -0.49 -2.31 12.54
N ASP A 92 -0.92 -3.37 11.85
CA ASP A 92 -0.03 -4.43 11.37
C ASP A 92 0.92 -3.94 10.25
N TYR A 93 0.51 -2.89 9.53
CA TYR A 93 1.34 -2.22 8.52
C TYR A 93 2.39 -1.30 9.15
N PHE A 94 2.03 -0.56 10.21
CA PHE A 94 2.93 0.39 10.88
C PHE A 94 4.03 -0.28 11.69
N GLN A 95 3.78 -1.49 12.21
CA GLN A 95 4.74 -2.23 13.03
C GLN A 95 5.70 -3.11 12.21
N ASN A 96 5.71 -3.03 10.87
CA ASN A 96 6.47 -3.92 9.98
C ASN A 96 6.20 -5.43 10.20
N LYS A 97 5.11 -5.81 10.89
CA LYS A 97 4.77 -7.22 11.13
C LYS A 97 4.43 -7.94 9.83
N ILE A 98 3.79 -7.23 8.90
CA ILE A 98 3.41 -7.76 7.58
C ILE A 98 4.59 -7.74 6.59
N PHE A 99 5.48 -6.74 6.66
CA PHE A 99 6.59 -6.58 5.70
C PHE A 99 7.78 -7.51 5.95
N ASN A 100 7.83 -8.21 7.08
CA ASN A 100 8.92 -9.12 7.44
C ASN A 100 8.78 -10.55 6.89
N GLN A 101 7.65 -10.90 6.25
CA GLN A 101 7.48 -12.21 5.61
C GLN A 101 7.44 -12.18 4.08
N THR A 102 7.18 -11.02 3.45
CA THR A 102 6.93 -10.99 1.99
C THR A 102 7.55 -9.78 1.29
N LEU A 103 8.88 -9.76 1.25
CA LEU A 103 9.59 -9.21 0.09
C LEU A 103 10.42 -10.33 -0.57
N ARG A 104 9.82 -11.52 -0.72
CA ARG A 104 10.12 -12.41 -1.86
C ARG A 104 9.41 -11.86 -3.10
N VAL A 105 9.79 -10.66 -3.50
CA VAL A 105 9.64 -10.23 -4.89
C VAL A 105 10.79 -10.88 -5.63
N ASP A 106 10.59 -12.14 -6.01
CA ASP A 106 11.41 -12.76 -7.04
C ASP A 106 11.10 -12.02 -8.34
N PHE A 107 12.05 -11.21 -8.78
CA PHE A 107 12.17 -10.78 -10.18
C PHE A 107 13.15 -11.71 -10.88
#